data_AF-A0A0A2I6W4-F1
#
_entry.id   AF-A0A0A2I6W4-F1
#
_cell.length_a   1.000
_cell.length_b   1.000
_cell.length_c   1.000
_cell.angle_alpha   90.00
_cell.angle_beta   90.00
_cell.angle_gamma   90.00
#
_symmetry.space_group_name_H-M   'P 1'
#
loop_
_entity.id
_entity.type
_entity.pdbx_description
1 polymer ?
#
loop_
_entity_poly.entity_id
_entity_poly.type
_entity_poly.pdbx_seq_one_letter_code
_entity_poly.pdbx_strand_id
1 'polypeptide(L)'
;MEEFPWHTDCSYEECPPQFFALHVLQPDTCGGGTLSVLKVDQLLALLSPFAKECLFAPNYLIAVPPEFKKSPEDEHIVGGLLATSPDKKTIQLRFREDIITPLNPKAAEALEELKSVLLGPEANPHTLHLTAQDLSRGSIILMDNRRWLHARNHVKDPNRHLRRVRWDARPFGASLITP
;
A
#
# COMPACT_ATOMS: atom_id res chain seq x y z
N MET A 1 -10.47 17.57 2.34
CA MET A 1 -10.36 16.19 2.87
C MET A 1 -8.90 15.94 3.15
N GLU A 2 -8.56 15.35 4.29
CA GLU A 2 -7.19 15.13 4.76
C GLU A 2 -6.32 14.36 3.76
N GLU A 3 -5.00 14.40 3.94
CA GLU A 3 -4.11 13.54 3.17
C GLU A 3 -4.41 12.06 3.44
N PHE A 4 -4.02 11.21 2.50
CA PHE A 4 -4.09 9.77 2.68
C PHE A 4 -2.67 9.21 2.50
N PRO A 5 -2.01 8.75 3.58
CA PRO A 5 -0.60 8.39 3.55
C PRO A 5 -0.35 7.16 2.68
N TRP A 6 0.93 6.83 2.52
CA TRP A 6 1.37 5.68 1.73
C TRP A 6 0.74 4.37 2.21
N HIS A 7 0.11 3.65 1.28
CA HIS A 7 -0.50 2.36 1.56
C HIS A 7 -0.64 1.50 0.29
N THR A 8 -1.02 0.26 0.53
CA THR A 8 -1.65 -0.65 -0.43
C THR A 8 -3.10 -0.88 0.02
N ASP A 9 -4.04 -1.05 -0.92
CA ASP A 9 -5.44 -1.26 -0.59
C ASP A 9 -5.67 -2.54 0.20
N CYS A 10 -6.53 -2.45 1.22
CA CYS A 10 -7.00 -3.58 2.00
C CYS A 10 -5.84 -4.45 2.52
N SER A 11 -4.74 -3.83 2.95
CA SER A 11 -3.57 -4.52 3.50
C SER A 11 -3.88 -5.42 4.71
N TYR A 12 -5.01 -5.16 5.39
CA TYR A 12 -5.56 -5.94 6.50
C TYR A 12 -6.32 -7.20 6.10
N GLU A 13 -6.63 -7.41 4.81
CA GLU A 13 -7.32 -8.62 4.36
C GLU A 13 -6.32 -9.75 4.13
N GLU A 14 -6.72 -10.99 4.43
CA GLU A 14 -5.99 -12.20 4.02
C GLU A 14 -5.82 -12.28 2.51
N CYS A 15 -6.88 -11.90 1.80
CA CYS A 15 -6.96 -11.88 0.35
C CYS A 15 -7.06 -10.44 -0.20
N PRO A 16 -6.01 -9.61 -0.09
CA PRO A 16 -6.07 -8.24 -0.59
C PRO A 16 -6.24 -8.26 -2.12
N PRO A 17 -6.97 -7.28 -2.69
CA PRO A 17 -7.12 -7.18 -4.14
C PRO A 17 -5.75 -7.05 -4.79
N GLN A 18 -5.50 -7.83 -5.85
CA GLN A 18 -4.26 -7.73 -6.60
C GLN A 18 -4.21 -6.43 -7.40
N PHE A 19 -5.35 -5.97 -7.89
CA PHE A 19 -5.41 -4.78 -8.72
C PHE A 19 -6.47 -3.80 -8.23
N PHE A 20 -6.21 -2.51 -8.48
CA PHE A 20 -7.23 -1.49 -8.37
C PHE A 20 -7.16 -0.53 -9.55
N ALA A 21 -8.26 0.18 -9.77
CA ALA A 21 -8.38 1.22 -10.76
C ALA A 21 -9.03 2.47 -10.17
N LEU A 22 -8.56 3.62 -10.63
CA LEU A 22 -9.14 4.93 -10.36
C LEU A 22 -9.57 5.55 -11.68
N HIS A 23 -10.87 5.76 -11.86
CA HIS A 23 -11.44 6.49 -12.98
C HIS A 23 -11.75 7.92 -12.56
N VAL A 24 -11.14 8.89 -13.24
CA VAL A 24 -11.29 10.31 -12.96
C VAL A 24 -12.59 10.83 -13.57
N LEU A 25 -13.63 10.95 -12.74
CA LEU A 25 -14.90 11.53 -13.17
C LEU A 25 -14.87 13.05 -13.12
N GLN A 26 -14.24 13.64 -12.09
CA GLN A 26 -14.00 15.07 -11.93
C GLN A 26 -12.62 15.24 -11.26
N PRO A 27 -11.61 15.79 -11.95
CA PRO A 27 -10.31 16.07 -11.33
C PRO A 27 -10.42 17.21 -10.32
N ASP A 28 -9.43 17.31 -9.44
CA ASP A 28 -9.29 18.48 -8.54
C ASP A 28 -8.91 19.70 -9.37
N THR A 29 -9.60 20.83 -9.15
CA THR A 29 -9.32 22.10 -9.85
C THR A 29 -8.71 23.16 -8.94
N CYS A 30 -8.39 22.81 -7.69
CA CYS A 30 -7.90 23.71 -6.64
C CYS A 30 -6.45 23.42 -6.21
N GLY A 31 -5.72 22.60 -6.97
CA GLY A 31 -4.32 22.27 -6.70
C GLY A 31 -4.13 21.32 -5.51
N GLY A 32 -5.06 20.38 -5.33
CA GLY A 32 -4.98 19.28 -4.38
C GLY A 32 -5.20 17.92 -5.04
N GLY A 33 -5.30 16.87 -4.24
CA GLY A 33 -5.65 15.51 -4.67
C GLY A 33 -4.64 14.83 -5.62
N THR A 34 -3.38 15.30 -5.64
CA THR A 34 -2.25 14.68 -6.34
C THR A 34 -2.10 13.24 -5.88
N LEU A 35 -2.07 12.31 -6.83
CA LEU A 35 -1.80 10.91 -6.57
C LEU A 35 -0.29 10.68 -6.64
N SER A 36 0.32 10.26 -5.54
CA SER A 36 1.72 9.84 -5.51
C SER A 36 1.78 8.33 -5.59
N VAL A 37 2.65 7.78 -6.44
CA VAL A 37 2.87 6.33 -6.56
C VAL A 37 4.35 6.00 -6.48
N LEU A 38 4.67 4.89 -5.81
CA LEU A 38 6.04 4.40 -5.65
C LEU A 38 6.07 2.89 -5.88
N LYS A 39 6.97 2.45 -6.76
CA LYS A 39 7.14 1.02 -7.05
C LYS A 39 7.86 0.34 -5.88
N VAL A 40 7.32 -0.77 -5.41
CA VAL A 40 7.87 -1.56 -4.30
C VAL A 40 9.32 -1.95 -4.58
N ASP A 41 9.64 -2.42 -5.79
CA ASP A 41 11.02 -2.81 -6.14
C ASP A 41 12.04 -1.66 -5.94
N GLN A 42 11.65 -0.40 -6.17
CA GLN A 42 12.51 0.77 -5.97
C GLN A 42 12.69 1.08 -4.48
N LEU A 43 11.60 1.04 -3.71
CA LEU A 43 11.66 1.19 -2.25
C LEU A 43 12.55 0.11 -1.62
N LEU A 44 12.36 -1.15 -2.04
CA LEU A 44 13.15 -2.27 -1.54
C LEU A 44 14.64 -2.12 -1.89
N ALA A 45 15.00 -1.52 -3.03
CA ALA A 45 16.41 -1.30 -3.35
C ALA A 45 17.14 -0.43 -2.30
N LEU A 46 16.40 0.43 -1.60
CA LEU A 46 16.93 1.34 -0.57
C LEU A 46 17.01 0.70 0.84
N LEU A 47 16.29 -0.39 1.08
CA LEU A 47 16.30 -1.06 2.39
C LEU A 47 17.53 -1.94 2.59
N SER A 48 17.98 -2.00 3.84
CA SER A 48 19.00 -2.91 4.32
C SER A 48 18.59 -4.38 4.13
N PRO A 49 19.56 -5.31 4.00
CA PRO A 49 19.27 -6.74 4.01
C PRO A 49 18.53 -7.18 5.27
N PHE A 50 18.87 -6.59 6.42
CA PHE A 50 18.23 -6.87 7.70
C PHE A 50 16.74 -6.51 7.68
N ALA A 51 16.39 -5.31 7.24
CA ALA A 51 14.99 -4.88 7.18
C ALA A 51 14.20 -5.77 6.23
N LYS A 52 14.73 -6.09 5.06
CA LYS A 52 14.09 -7.01 4.11
C LYS A 52 13.77 -8.35 4.77
N GLU A 53 14.76 -8.99 5.39
CA GLU A 53 14.58 -10.28 6.07
C GLU A 53 13.49 -10.21 7.14
N CYS A 54 13.53 -9.19 8.00
CA CYS A 54 12.56 -9.02 9.06
C CYS A 54 11.15 -8.74 8.53
N LEU A 55 11.01 -7.94 7.46
CA LEU A 55 9.73 -7.62 6.83
C LEU A 55 9.06 -8.83 6.15
N PHE A 56 9.84 -9.85 5.76
CA PHE A 56 9.29 -11.14 5.29
C PHE A 56 8.77 -12.01 6.44
N ALA A 57 9.33 -11.88 7.64
CA ALA A 57 8.96 -12.72 8.78
C ALA A 57 7.55 -12.39 9.29
N PRO A 58 6.78 -13.38 9.78
CA PRO A 58 5.39 -13.19 10.24
C PRO A 58 5.31 -12.56 11.64
N ASN A 59 5.96 -11.41 11.81
CA ASN A 59 6.11 -10.72 13.09
C ASN A 59 5.36 -9.38 13.11
N TYR A 60 4.29 -9.24 12.33
CA TYR A 60 3.46 -8.05 12.28
C TYR A 60 1.99 -8.42 12.45
N LEU A 61 1.35 -7.79 13.43
CA LEU A 61 -0.09 -7.77 13.54
C LEU A 61 -0.63 -6.63 12.69
N ILE A 62 -1.61 -6.91 11.86
CA ILE A 62 -2.23 -5.95 10.94
C ILE A 62 -3.72 -5.88 11.29
N ALA A 63 -4.11 -4.80 11.95
CA ALA A 63 -5.47 -4.63 12.45
C ALA A 63 -6.46 -4.36 11.31
N VAL A 64 -7.66 -4.93 11.41
CA VAL A 64 -8.78 -4.53 10.55
C VAL A 64 -9.33 -3.21 11.10
N PRO A 65 -9.34 -2.11 10.30
CA PRO A 65 -9.88 -0.85 10.77
C PRO A 65 -11.35 -1.00 11.18
N PRO A 66 -11.82 -0.29 12.22
CA PRO A 66 -13.17 -0.45 12.76
C PRO A 66 -14.28 -0.35 11.70
N GLU A 67 -14.12 0.54 10.73
CA GLU A 67 -15.06 0.77 9.64
C GLU A 67 -15.15 -0.37 8.62
N PHE A 68 -14.21 -1.34 8.66
CA PHE A 68 -14.16 -2.49 7.76
C PHE A 68 -14.37 -3.84 8.46
N LYS A 69 -14.63 -3.86 9.77
CA LYS A 69 -14.94 -5.10 10.49
C LYS A 69 -16.27 -5.68 10.00
N LYS A 70 -16.25 -6.93 9.54
CA LYS A 70 -17.45 -7.66 9.06
C LYS A 70 -18.08 -8.48 10.18
N SER A 71 -17.26 -8.94 11.13
CA SER A 71 -17.67 -9.66 12.32
C SER A 71 -16.82 -9.25 13.54
N PRO A 72 -17.25 -9.56 14.77
CA PRO A 72 -16.43 -9.35 15.98
C PRO A 72 -15.11 -10.13 15.97
N GLU A 73 -15.02 -11.20 15.18
CA GLU A 73 -13.85 -12.08 15.09
C GLU A 73 -12.80 -11.54 14.10
N ASP A 74 -13.19 -10.64 13.19
CA ASP A 74 -12.31 -9.99 12.22
C ASP A 74 -11.53 -8.83 12.88
N GLU A 75 -10.63 -9.16 13.79
CA GLU A 75 -9.87 -8.16 14.52
C GLU A 75 -8.55 -7.79 13.84
N HIS A 76 -7.81 -8.80 13.38
CA HIS A 76 -6.47 -8.62 12.82
C HIS A 76 -6.02 -9.87 12.06
N ILE A 77 -4.97 -9.71 11.25
CA ILE A 77 -4.18 -10.80 10.70
C ILE A 77 -2.75 -10.72 11.23
N VAL A 78 -2.03 -11.84 11.28
CA VAL A 78 -0.60 -11.88 11.61
C VAL A 78 0.18 -12.39 10.40
N GLY A 79 1.20 -11.65 9.97
CA GLY A 79 1.98 -12.04 8.80
C GLY A 79 3.16 -11.13 8.52
N GLY A 80 3.89 -11.44 7.44
CA GLY A 80 4.92 -10.55 6.92
C GLY A 80 4.31 -9.38 6.17
N LEU A 81 5.03 -8.26 6.13
CA LEU A 81 4.69 -7.13 5.27
C LEU A 81 5.15 -7.37 3.83
N LEU A 82 6.26 -8.12 3.66
CA LEU A 82 6.73 -8.59 2.37
C LEU A 82 6.35 -10.06 2.15
N ALA A 83 6.06 -10.37 0.89
CA ALA A 83 5.89 -11.75 0.44
C ALA A 83 6.39 -11.94 -0.98
N THR A 84 6.79 -13.15 -1.33
CA THR A 84 7.13 -13.50 -2.70
C THR A 84 5.85 -13.85 -3.46
N SER A 85 5.68 -13.32 -4.67
CA SER A 85 4.54 -13.65 -5.53
C SER A 85 4.45 -15.17 -5.81
N PRO A 86 3.24 -15.70 -6.10
CA PRO A 86 3.08 -17.13 -6.39
C PRO A 86 3.97 -17.69 -7.50
N ASP A 87 4.28 -16.88 -8.51
CA ASP A 87 5.19 -17.22 -9.62
C ASP A 87 6.68 -17.08 -9.26
N LYS A 88 6.99 -16.67 -8.03
CA LYS A 88 8.34 -16.43 -7.50
C LYS A 88 9.17 -15.38 -8.24
N LYS A 89 8.55 -14.51 -9.02
CA LYS A 89 9.25 -13.50 -9.83
C LYS A 89 9.33 -12.13 -9.22
N THR A 90 8.42 -11.80 -8.31
CA THR A 90 8.28 -10.43 -7.78
C THR A 90 8.08 -10.44 -6.28
N ILE A 91 8.52 -9.36 -5.62
CA ILE A 91 8.24 -9.14 -4.21
C ILE A 91 6.99 -8.26 -4.12
N GLN A 92 6.09 -8.66 -3.24
CA GLN A 92 4.84 -8.00 -2.92
C GLN A 92 4.98 -7.30 -1.56
N LEU A 93 4.35 -6.14 -1.40
CA LEU A 93 4.23 -5.43 -0.14
C LEU A 93 2.74 -5.29 0.22
N ARG A 94 2.42 -5.47 1.50
CA ARG A 94 1.18 -4.97 2.12
C ARG A 94 1.56 -3.97 3.18
N PHE A 95 0.99 -2.77 3.11
CA PHE A 95 1.36 -1.72 4.03
C PHE A 95 0.22 -0.72 4.23
N ARG A 96 0.01 -0.33 5.48
CA ARG A 96 -0.75 0.85 5.91
C ARG A 96 -0.30 1.13 7.34
N GLU A 97 0.34 2.28 7.54
CA GLU A 97 1.09 2.57 8.77
C GLU A 97 0.23 2.45 10.04
N ASP A 98 -0.97 3.04 10.05
CA ASP A 98 -1.83 3.20 11.23
C ASP A 98 -2.45 1.90 11.76
N ILE A 99 -2.22 0.77 11.08
CA ILE A 99 -2.79 -0.53 11.45
C ILE A 99 -1.74 -1.62 11.70
N ILE A 100 -0.45 -1.29 11.61
CA ILE A 100 0.62 -2.27 11.77
C ILE A 100 1.22 -2.17 13.18
N THR A 101 1.27 -3.29 13.88
CA THR A 101 1.98 -3.44 15.16
C THR A 101 3.08 -4.50 15.02
N PRO A 102 4.36 -4.15 15.21
CA PRO A 102 5.44 -5.13 15.24
C PRO A 102 5.34 -5.99 16.50
N LEU A 103 5.59 -7.30 16.38
CA LEU A 103 5.44 -8.27 17.46
C LEU A 103 6.75 -8.56 18.21
N ASN A 104 7.88 -8.03 17.74
CA ASN A 104 9.17 -8.15 18.42
C ASN A 104 10.11 -6.97 18.07
N PRO A 105 11.23 -6.79 18.79
CA PRO A 105 12.13 -5.65 18.58
C PRO A 105 12.74 -5.57 17.17
N LYS A 106 13.10 -6.71 16.56
CA LYS A 106 13.67 -6.74 15.19
C LYS A 106 12.63 -6.29 14.16
N ALA A 107 11.39 -6.74 14.31
CA ALA A 107 10.28 -6.33 13.46
C ALA A 107 9.99 -4.83 13.58
N ALA A 108 10.09 -4.28 14.80
CA ALA A 108 9.94 -2.85 15.06
C ALA A 108 11.05 -2.03 14.39
N GLU A 109 12.31 -2.46 14.53
CA GLU A 109 13.45 -1.82 13.87
C GLU A 109 13.31 -1.81 12.34
N ALA A 110 12.92 -2.95 11.75
CA ALA A 110 12.71 -3.05 10.30
C ALA A 110 11.52 -2.21 9.79
N LEU A 111 10.44 -2.10 10.58
CA LEU A 111 9.30 -1.24 10.26
C LEU A 111 9.69 0.23 10.31
N GLU A 112 10.50 0.63 11.30
CA GLU A 112 10.99 1.99 11.41
C GLU A 112 11.92 2.35 10.24
N GLU A 113 12.80 1.43 9.84
CA GLU A 113 13.62 1.62 8.63
C GLU A 113 12.75 1.78 7.38
N LEU A 114 11.73 0.91 7.19
CA LEU A 114 10.78 1.02 6.08
C LEU A 114 10.12 2.39 6.02
N LYS A 115 9.64 2.89 7.16
CA LYS A 115 8.99 4.21 7.27
C LYS A 115 9.97 5.35 6.97
N SER A 116 11.15 5.29 7.58
CA SER A 116 12.20 6.30 7.40
C SER A 116 12.62 6.43 5.93
N VAL A 117 12.83 5.31 5.24
CA VAL A 117 13.18 5.31 3.81
C VAL A 117 12.01 5.79 2.96
N LEU A 118 10.79 5.32 3.22
CA LEU A 118 9.59 5.68 2.46
C LEU A 118 9.25 7.18 2.53
N LEU A 119 9.45 7.79 3.69
CA LEU A 119 9.22 9.23 3.94
C LEU A 119 10.48 10.08 3.72
N GLY A 120 11.63 9.41 3.54
CA GLY A 120 12.93 10.04 3.40
C GLY A 120 13.18 10.60 2.01
N PRO A 121 14.20 11.46 1.86
CA PRO A 121 14.56 12.08 0.59
C PRO A 121 14.99 11.06 -0.47
N GLU A 122 15.44 9.86 -0.07
CA GLU A 122 15.89 8.80 -0.97
C GLU A 122 14.76 8.20 -1.81
N ALA A 123 13.51 8.20 -1.33
CA ALA A 123 12.36 7.71 -2.08
C ALA A 123 11.84 8.74 -3.11
N ASN A 124 12.17 10.02 -2.96
CA ASN A 124 11.64 11.10 -3.82
C ASN A 124 11.97 10.91 -5.30
N PRO A 125 13.21 10.58 -5.72
CA PRO A 125 13.53 10.36 -7.13
C PRO A 125 12.76 9.20 -7.78
N HIS A 126 12.24 8.27 -6.96
CA HIS A 126 11.50 7.09 -7.41
C HIS A 126 9.99 7.28 -7.33
N THR A 127 9.53 8.40 -6.78
CA THR A 127 8.11 8.70 -6.61
C THR A 127 7.59 9.47 -7.81
N LEU A 128 6.49 8.98 -8.39
CA LEU A 128 5.77 9.69 -9.43
C LEU A 128 4.59 10.44 -8.81
N HIS A 129 4.54 11.75 -9.04
CA HIS A 129 3.43 12.61 -8.61
C HIS A 129 2.54 12.93 -9.80
N LEU A 130 1.33 12.38 -9.79
CA LEU A 130 0.33 12.55 -10.84
C LEU A 130 -0.68 13.60 -10.41
N THR A 131 -0.59 14.76 -11.05
CA THR A 131 -1.45 15.93 -10.81
C THR A 131 -2.76 15.83 -11.59
N ALA A 132 -3.65 16.81 -11.40
CA ALA A 132 -4.88 16.92 -12.20
C ALA A 132 -4.61 17.13 -13.69
N GLN A 133 -3.47 17.72 -14.05
CA GLN A 133 -3.04 17.91 -15.43
C GLN A 133 -2.65 16.57 -16.08
N ASP A 134 -1.98 15.69 -15.33
CA ASP A 134 -1.63 14.35 -15.78
C ASP A 134 -2.86 13.43 -15.83
N LEU A 135 -3.80 13.65 -14.91
CA LEU A 135 -4.99 12.83 -14.69
C LEU A 135 -6.27 13.61 -14.99
N SER A 136 -6.44 14.00 -16.25
CA SER A 136 -7.62 14.72 -16.73
C SER A 136 -8.92 13.89 -16.60
N ARG A 137 -10.07 14.55 -16.78
CA ARG A 137 -11.38 13.86 -16.79
C ARG A 137 -11.39 12.72 -17.80
N GLY A 138 -11.88 11.56 -17.39
CA GLY A 138 -11.94 10.35 -18.20
C GLY A 138 -10.69 9.46 -18.11
N SER A 139 -9.60 9.96 -17.52
CA SER A 139 -8.41 9.13 -17.27
C SER A 139 -8.74 7.95 -16.38
N ILE A 140 -8.17 6.79 -16.71
CA ILE A 140 -8.24 5.57 -15.90
C ILE A 140 -6.81 5.14 -15.57
N ILE A 141 -6.53 5.01 -14.29
CA ILE A 141 -5.29 4.43 -13.79
C ILE A 141 -5.60 3.01 -13.37
N LEU A 142 -4.77 2.05 -13.80
CA LEU A 142 -4.81 0.66 -13.35
C LEU A 142 -3.47 0.34 -12.69
N MET A 143 -3.51 -0.23 -11.50
CA MET A 143 -2.32 -0.51 -10.71
C MET A 143 -2.35 -1.92 -10.13
N ASP A 144 -1.18 -2.54 -10.11
CA ASP A 144 -0.92 -3.71 -9.27
C ASP A 144 -0.71 -3.24 -7.84
N ASN A 145 -1.74 -3.46 -7.01
CA ASN A 145 -1.83 -3.01 -5.63
C ASN A 145 -0.72 -3.58 -4.75
N ARG A 146 -0.15 -4.73 -5.13
CA ARG A 146 0.87 -5.43 -4.33
C ARG A 146 2.28 -4.97 -4.67
N ARG A 147 2.44 -4.28 -5.81
CA ARG A 147 3.74 -3.85 -6.34
C ARG A 147 3.92 -2.34 -6.36
N TRP A 148 2.88 -1.60 -5.98
CA TRP A 148 2.89 -0.15 -5.93
C TRP A 148 2.22 0.35 -4.67
N LEU A 149 2.96 1.17 -3.92
CA LEU A 149 2.39 2.02 -2.90
C LEU A 149 1.73 3.23 -3.56
N HIS A 150 0.69 3.75 -2.92
CA HIS A 150 0.09 4.99 -3.32
C HIS A 150 -0.28 5.85 -2.11
N ALA A 151 -0.21 7.15 -2.32
CA ALA A 151 -0.61 8.17 -1.36
C ALA A 151 -1.34 9.30 -2.09
N ARG A 152 -2.04 10.13 -1.34
CA ARG A 152 -2.71 11.31 -1.87
C ARG A 152 -2.51 12.48 -0.92
N ASN A 153 -2.10 13.63 -1.45
CA ASN A 153 -2.10 14.85 -0.65
C ASN A 153 -3.54 15.34 -0.34
N HIS A 154 -3.65 16.47 0.37
CA HIS A 154 -4.93 17.06 0.72
C HIS A 154 -5.79 17.33 -0.53
N VAL A 155 -7.06 16.95 -0.48
CA VAL A 155 -8.03 17.32 -1.52
C VAL A 155 -8.63 18.67 -1.15
N LYS A 156 -8.47 19.64 -2.04
CA LYS A 156 -8.92 21.02 -1.86
C LYS A 156 -10.24 21.28 -2.58
N ASP A 157 -10.50 20.58 -3.68
CA ASP A 157 -11.73 20.71 -4.45
C ASP A 157 -12.82 19.77 -3.91
N PRO A 158 -13.94 20.28 -3.34
CA PRO A 158 -15.03 19.45 -2.85
C PRO A 158 -15.77 18.71 -3.97
N ASN A 159 -15.63 19.14 -5.23
CA ASN A 159 -16.26 18.49 -6.38
C ASN A 159 -15.40 17.36 -6.96
N ARG A 160 -14.16 17.17 -6.49
CA ARG A 160 -13.28 16.09 -6.96
C ARG A 160 -13.99 14.75 -6.80
N HIS A 161 -14.11 14.00 -7.90
CA HIS A 161 -14.83 12.74 -7.94
C HIS A 161 -14.03 11.69 -8.71
N LEU A 162 -13.69 10.60 -8.02
CA LEU A 162 -13.11 9.41 -8.60
C LEU A 162 -14.03 8.22 -8.37
N ARG A 163 -14.11 7.32 -9.34
CA ARG A 163 -14.66 5.98 -9.14
C ARG A 163 -13.52 4.99 -8.93
N ARG A 164 -13.55 4.26 -7.82
CA ARG A 164 -12.57 3.23 -7.47
C ARG A 164 -13.15 1.84 -7.71
N VAL A 165 -12.37 0.97 -8.36
CA VAL A 165 -12.68 -0.46 -8.50
C VAL A 165 -11.49 -1.26 -7.99
N ARG A 166 -11.74 -2.33 -7.24
CA ARG A 166 -10.74 -3.28 -6.74
C ARG A 166 -11.16 -4.67 -7.20
N TRP A 167 -10.24 -5.48 -7.69
CA TRP A 167 -10.57 -6.82 -8.17
C TRP A 167 -9.42 -7.80 -7.96
N ASP A 168 -9.71 -9.06 -8.28
CA ASP A 168 -8.77 -10.17 -8.20
C ASP A 168 -8.22 -10.37 -6.77
N ALA A 169 -9.13 -10.46 -5.81
CA ALA A 169 -8.80 -10.80 -4.43
C ALA A 169 -8.26 -12.23 -4.34
N ARG A 170 -7.04 -12.38 -3.83
CA ARG A 170 -6.33 -13.66 -3.71
C ARG A 170 -5.45 -13.64 -2.46
N PRO A 171 -5.01 -14.78 -1.92
CA PRO A 171 -4.05 -14.80 -0.83
C PRO A 171 -2.81 -13.94 -1.13
N PHE A 172 -2.27 -13.30 -0.10
CA PHE A 172 -1.03 -12.54 -0.21
C PHE A 172 0.19 -13.46 -0.09
N GLY A 173 1.14 -13.31 -1.02
CA GLY A 173 2.26 -14.24 -1.15
C GLY A 173 1.86 -15.60 -1.74
N ALA A 174 2.83 -16.50 -1.81
CA ALA A 174 2.54 -17.91 -2.03
C ALA A 174 1.94 -18.49 -0.74
N SER A 175 0.70 -18.96 -0.79
CA SER A 175 0.16 -19.79 0.28
C SER A 175 1.13 -20.93 0.53
N LEU A 176 1.66 -21.03 1.75
CA LEU A 176 2.17 -22.30 2.25
C LEU A 176 0.95 -23.21 2.36
N ILE A 177 0.59 -23.87 1.25
CA ILE A 177 -0.17 -25.11 1.35
C ILE A 177 0.84 -26.08 1.95
N THR A 178 0.80 -26.22 3.27
CA THR A 178 1.45 -27.33 3.95
C THR A 178 0.84 -28.60 3.36
N PRO A 179 1.64 -29.53 2.81
CA PRO A 179 1.14 -30.78 2.23
C PRO A 179 0.40 -31.64 3.25
#